data_AF-A0A9D6F6X3-F1
#
_entry.id   AF-A0A9D6F6X3-F1
#
_cell.length_a   1.000
_cell.length_b   1.000
_cell.length_c   1.000
_cell.angle_alpha   90.00
_cell.angle_beta   90.00
_cell.angle_gamma   90.00
#
_symmetry.space_group_name_H-M   'P 1'
#
loop_
_entity.id
_entity.type
_entity.pdbx_description
1 polymer ?
#
loop_
_entity_poly.entity_id
_entity_poly.type
_entity_poly.pdbx_seq_one_letter_code
_entity_poly.pdbx_strand_id
1 'polypeptide(L)'
;MMTDLFAALTNLNKRSLASKYLHFHRPNLFYLYDSRAAWAIKQVTPRLSSISHLEVDEHDWTYRDFVRRCVWLRARVQETLSIFLTPREIDKILLTIAAGVPVAINEK
;
A
#
# COMPACT_ATOMS: atom_id res chain seq x y z
N MET A 1 -14.07 12.11 -0.77
CA MET A 1 -12.71 11.64 -0.34
C MET A 1 -11.67 12.78 -0.44
N MET A 2 -10.52 12.74 0.28
CA MET A 2 -9.51 13.83 0.24
C MET A 2 -8.88 14.05 -1.16
N THR A 3 -8.96 13.03 -2.03
CA THR A 3 -8.63 13.16 -3.45
C THR A 3 -9.50 14.17 -4.17
N ASP A 4 -10.77 14.33 -3.78
CA ASP A 4 -11.71 15.24 -4.44
C ASP A 4 -11.41 16.69 -4.08
N LEU A 5 -10.92 16.94 -2.86
CA LEU A 5 -10.40 18.25 -2.46
C LEU A 5 -9.16 18.63 -3.27
N PHE A 6 -8.22 17.69 -3.48
CA PHE A 6 -7.06 17.95 -4.33
C PHE A 6 -7.41 18.04 -5.82
N ALA A 7 -8.41 17.27 -6.28
CA ALA A 7 -8.92 17.37 -7.64
C ALA A 7 -9.57 18.73 -7.88
N ALA A 8 -10.38 19.23 -6.93
CA ALA A 8 -10.99 20.56 -6.99
C ALA A 8 -9.95 21.69 -6.97
N LEU A 9 -8.84 21.52 -6.25
CA LEU A 9 -7.77 22.53 -6.17
C LEU A 9 -6.78 22.49 -7.35
N THR A 10 -6.65 21.37 -8.06
CA THR A 10 -5.57 21.18 -9.05
C THR A 10 -6.02 20.68 -10.42
N ASN A 11 -7.31 20.37 -10.62
CA ASN A 11 -7.87 19.71 -11.81
C ASN A 11 -7.16 18.40 -12.22
N LEU A 12 -6.40 17.79 -11.31
CA LEU A 12 -5.60 16.60 -11.56
C LEU A 12 -5.96 15.51 -10.55
N ASN A 13 -6.10 14.29 -11.05
CA ASN A 13 -6.43 13.11 -10.25
C ASN A 13 -5.20 12.69 -9.42
N LYS A 14 -4.91 13.39 -8.31
CA LYS A 14 -3.65 13.23 -7.56
C LYS A 14 -3.77 12.25 -6.39
N ARG A 15 -4.14 10.99 -6.67
CA ARG A 15 -4.13 9.89 -5.68
C ARG A 15 -2.81 9.75 -4.92
N SER A 16 -1.69 9.86 -5.65
CA SER A 16 -0.36 9.78 -5.04
C SER A 16 -0.10 10.95 -4.10
N LEU A 17 -0.58 12.15 -4.42
CA LEU A 17 -0.46 13.31 -3.52
C LEU A 17 -1.32 13.11 -2.27
N ALA A 18 -2.58 12.68 -2.44
CA ALA A 18 -3.51 12.49 -1.33
C ALA A 18 -2.99 11.44 -0.35
N SER A 19 -2.59 10.26 -0.84
CA SER A 19 -2.00 9.21 -0.02
C SER A 19 -0.69 9.64 0.65
N LYS A 20 0.20 10.36 -0.05
CA LYS A 20 1.43 10.93 0.54
C LYS A 20 1.13 11.91 1.67
N TYR A 21 0.17 12.81 1.47
CA TYR A 21 -0.23 13.77 2.48
C TYR A 21 -0.80 13.06 3.72
N LEU A 22 -1.73 12.11 3.53
CA LEU A 22 -2.30 11.33 4.63
C LEU A 22 -1.22 10.52 5.36
N HIS A 23 -0.35 9.85 4.61
CA HIS A 23 0.75 9.07 5.16
C HIS A 23 1.74 9.93 5.94
N PHE A 24 2.05 11.14 5.48
CA PHE A 24 2.93 12.06 6.21
C PHE A 24 2.35 12.45 7.57
N HIS A 25 1.04 12.71 7.65
CA HIS A 25 0.38 13.09 8.89
C HIS A 25 0.03 11.91 9.80
N ARG A 26 -0.25 10.74 9.22
CA ARG A 26 -0.68 9.51 9.93
C ARG A 26 -0.05 8.26 9.29
N PRO A 27 1.27 8.05 9.44
CA PRO A 27 2.02 7.01 8.73
C PRO A 27 1.61 5.58 9.10
N ASN A 28 0.99 5.40 10.27
CA ASN A 28 0.54 4.09 10.75
C ASN A 28 -0.93 3.77 10.40
N LEU A 29 -1.63 4.69 9.73
CA LEU A 29 -3.04 4.50 9.33
C LEU A 29 -3.21 4.40 7.81
N PHE A 30 -2.37 5.12 7.05
CA PHE A 30 -2.47 5.16 5.59
C PHE A 30 -1.22 4.59 4.95
N TYR A 31 -1.40 3.81 3.89
CA TYR A 31 -0.28 3.35 3.07
C TYR A 31 0.18 4.44 2.10
N LEU A 32 1.49 4.54 1.93
CA LEU A 32 2.11 5.39 0.94
C LEU A 32 1.87 4.84 -0.47
N TYR A 33 1.21 5.62 -1.32
CA TYR A 33 0.97 5.20 -2.72
C TYR A 33 1.69 6.09 -3.73
N ASP A 34 2.53 5.45 -4.53
CA ASP A 34 3.10 5.96 -5.76
C ASP A 34 3.38 4.83 -6.75
N SER A 35 3.94 5.15 -7.91
CA SER A 35 4.25 4.16 -8.95
C SER A 35 5.23 3.07 -8.48
N ARG A 36 6.16 3.40 -7.58
CA ARG A 36 7.17 2.47 -7.06
C ARG A 36 6.54 1.47 -6.11
N ALA A 37 5.76 1.97 -5.13
CA ALA A 37 5.04 1.11 -4.19
C ALA A 37 4.01 0.23 -4.92
N ALA A 38 3.28 0.79 -5.89
CA ALA A 38 2.30 0.06 -6.70
C ALA A 38 2.93 -1.03 -7.58
N TRP A 39 4.16 -0.80 -8.08
CA TRP A 39 4.92 -1.81 -8.79
C TRP A 39 5.43 -2.91 -7.85
N ALA A 40 6.05 -2.54 -6.72
CA ALA A 40 6.64 -3.48 -5.78
C ALA A 40 5.61 -4.43 -5.16
N ILE A 41 4.44 -3.92 -4.75
CA ILE A 41 3.40 -4.76 -4.14
C ILE A 41 2.91 -5.85 -5.11
N LYS A 42 2.90 -5.59 -6.42
CA LYS A 42 2.51 -6.59 -7.44
C LYS A 42 3.54 -7.71 -7.60
N GLN A 43 4.80 -7.47 -7.25
CA GLN A 43 5.85 -8.50 -7.30
C GLN A 43 5.73 -9.49 -6.13
N VAL A 44 5.20 -9.04 -4.99
CA VAL A 44 5.16 -9.82 -3.74
C VAL A 44 3.76 -10.29 -3.34
N THR A 45 2.75 -10.05 -4.19
CA THR A 45 1.38 -10.50 -3.93
C THR A 45 0.82 -11.24 -5.14
N PRO A 46 -0.08 -12.23 -4.94
CA PRO A 46 -0.70 -12.97 -6.03
C PRO A 46 -1.59 -12.06 -6.90
N ARG A 47 -2.21 -12.63 -7.93
CA ARG A 47 -3.21 -11.93 -8.72
C ARG A 47 -4.35 -11.44 -7.82
N LEU A 48 -4.89 -10.26 -8.13
CA LEU A 48 -5.92 -9.62 -7.30
C LEU A 48 -7.19 -10.47 -7.16
N SER A 49 -7.49 -11.30 -8.17
CA SER A 49 -8.61 -12.25 -8.17
C SER A 49 -8.50 -13.32 -7.07
N SER A 50 -7.30 -13.58 -6.57
CA SER A 50 -7.05 -14.55 -5.49
C SER A 50 -7.01 -13.91 -4.11
N ILE A 51 -7.22 -12.60 -4.02
CA ILE A 51 -7.23 -11.83 -2.77
C ILE A 51 -8.69 -11.50 -2.46
N SER A 52 -9.10 -11.66 -1.21
CA SER A 52 -10.45 -11.34 -0.75
C SER A 52 -10.88 -9.92 -1.14
N HIS A 53 -12.16 -9.77 -1.44
CA HIS A 53 -12.72 -8.45 -1.77
C HIS A 53 -12.80 -7.60 -0.51
N LEU A 54 -12.54 -6.29 -0.66
CA LEU A 54 -12.80 -5.31 0.38
C LEU A 54 -14.06 -4.55 -0.05
N GLU A 55 -15.16 -4.81 0.64
CA GLU A 55 -16.40 -4.04 0.45
C GLU A 55 -16.25 -2.68 1.09
N VAL A 56 -16.42 -1.64 0.27
CA VAL A 56 -16.43 -0.25 0.67
C VAL A 56 -17.36 0.49 -0.28
N ASP A 57 -18.07 1.49 0.21
CA ASP A 57 -19.12 2.18 -0.56
C ASP A 57 -18.55 3.21 -1.53
N GLU A 58 -17.69 4.10 -1.04
CA GLU A 58 -17.11 5.20 -1.82
C GLU A 58 -15.58 5.23 -1.68
N HIS A 59 -14.87 4.83 -2.74
CA HIS A 59 -13.42 4.74 -2.74
C HIS A 59 -12.81 4.91 -4.13
N ASP A 60 -11.55 5.34 -4.16
CA ASP A 60 -10.73 5.20 -5.36
C ASP A 60 -10.39 3.71 -5.59
N TRP A 61 -10.90 3.13 -6.68
CA TRP A 61 -10.71 1.72 -7.02
C TRP A 61 -9.23 1.30 -7.10
N THR A 62 -8.37 2.18 -7.60
CA THR A 62 -6.94 1.90 -7.75
C THR A 62 -6.25 1.85 -6.38
N TYR A 63 -6.52 2.84 -5.52
CA TYR A 63 -5.97 2.85 -4.18
C TYR A 63 -6.54 1.71 -3.32
N ARG A 64 -7.84 1.40 -3.45
CA ARG A 64 -8.45 0.26 -2.76
C ARG A 64 -7.75 -1.05 -3.12
N ASP A 65 -7.54 -1.32 -4.41
CA ASP A 65 -6.89 -2.56 -4.84
C ASP A 65 -5.43 -2.65 -4.38
N PHE A 66 -4.75 -1.51 -4.26
CA PHE A 66 -3.45 -1.43 -3.61
C PHE A 66 -3.53 -1.78 -2.12
N VAL A 67 -4.44 -1.15 -1.37
CA VAL A 67 -4.65 -1.42 0.07
C VAL A 67 -5.02 -2.88 0.30
N ARG A 68 -5.86 -3.48 -0.55
CA ARG A 68 -6.22 -4.90 -0.51
C ARG A 68 -4.98 -5.80 -0.55
N ARG A 69 -4.03 -5.50 -1.44
CA ARG A 69 -2.77 -6.25 -1.54
C ARG A 69 -1.90 -6.04 -0.29
N CYS A 70 -1.82 -4.81 0.23
CA CYS A 70 -1.07 -4.54 1.46
C CYS A 70 -1.65 -5.26 2.69
N VAL A 71 -2.98 -5.32 2.82
CA VAL A 71 -3.66 -6.07 3.88
C VAL A 71 -3.39 -7.56 3.76
N TRP A 72 -3.46 -8.11 2.54
CA TRP A 72 -3.11 -9.51 2.27
C TRP A 72 -1.66 -9.81 2.65
N LEU A 73 -0.72 -8.96 2.24
CA LEU A 73 0.70 -9.11 2.55
C LEU A 73 0.93 -9.09 4.07
N ARG A 74 0.29 -8.17 4.78
CA ARG A 74 0.36 -8.08 6.24
C ARG A 74 -0.14 -9.36 6.90
N ALA A 75 -1.28 -9.88 6.46
CA ALA A 75 -1.85 -11.12 6.97
C ALA A 75 -0.87 -12.30 6.78
N ARG A 76 -0.27 -12.43 5.60
CA ARG A 76 0.74 -13.45 5.33
C ARG A 76 1.98 -13.32 6.20
N VAL A 77 2.53 -12.11 6.33
CA VAL A 77 3.67 -11.86 7.22
C VAL A 77 3.34 -12.23 8.67
N GLN A 78 2.14 -11.89 9.13
CA GLN A 78 1.73 -12.23 10.48
C GLN A 78 1.53 -13.72 10.68
N GLU A 79 0.94 -14.43 9.72
CA GLU A 79 0.80 -15.90 9.79
C GLU A 79 2.16 -16.61 9.76
N THR A 80 3.11 -16.15 8.95
CA THR A 80 4.41 -16.81 8.78
C THR A 80 5.42 -16.43 9.86
N LEU A 81 5.46 -15.16 10.28
CA LEU A 81 6.48 -14.63 11.18
C LEU A 81 5.95 -14.23 12.55
N SER A 82 4.62 -14.30 12.78
CA SER A 82 3.97 -13.81 14.00
C SER A 82 4.22 -12.33 14.32
N ILE A 83 4.53 -11.52 13.30
CA ILE A 83 4.79 -10.08 13.42
C ILE A 83 3.65 -9.29 12.78
N PHE A 84 3.11 -8.32 13.51
CA PHE A 84 2.12 -7.37 12.98
C PHE A 84 2.83 -6.12 12.44
N LEU A 85 2.89 -5.99 11.10
CA LEU A 85 3.48 -4.81 10.48
C LEU A 85 2.49 -3.65 10.37
N THR A 86 2.96 -2.46 10.73
CA THR A 86 2.27 -1.19 10.48
C THR A 86 2.32 -0.82 8.98
N PRO A 87 1.41 0.03 8.49
CA PRO A 87 1.48 0.56 7.12
C PRO A 87 2.85 1.16 6.78
N ARG A 88 3.45 1.93 7.70
CA ARG A 88 4.79 2.50 7.52
C ARG A 88 5.89 1.47 7.31
N GLU A 89 5.84 0.34 8.01
CA GLU A 89 6.83 -0.73 7.86
C GLU A 89 6.66 -1.45 6.52
N ILE A 90 5.41 -1.71 6.13
CA ILE A 90 5.10 -2.27 4.82
C ILE A 90 5.60 -1.33 3.71
N ASP A 91 5.36 -0.02 3.84
CA ASP A 91 5.83 0.97 2.87
C ASP A 91 7.36 0.99 2.75
N LYS A 92 8.09 0.86 3.87
CA LYS A 92 9.56 0.72 3.85
C LYS A 92 9.99 -0.52 3.08
N ILE A 93 9.35 -1.67 3.32
CA ILE A 93 9.65 -2.92 2.61
C ILE A 93 9.42 -2.76 1.11
N LEU A 94 8.27 -2.18 0.72
CA LEU A 94 7.94 -1.96 -0.69
C LEU A 94 8.93 -1.01 -1.38
N LEU A 95 9.38 0.04 -0.69
CA LEU A 95 10.40 0.95 -1.22
C LEU A 95 11.77 0.29 -1.36
N THR A 96 12.16 -0.57 -0.42
CA THR A 96 13.39 -1.38 -0.50
C THR A 96 13.35 -2.31 -1.72
N ILE A 97 12.24 -3.00 -1.94
CA ILE A 97 12.02 -3.85 -3.13
C ILE A 97 12.09 -3.01 -4.40
N ALA A 98 11.42 -1.86 -4.45
CA ALA A 98 11.44 -0.97 -5.60
C ALA A 98 12.82 -0.34 -5.88
N ALA A 99 13.69 -0.28 -4.87
CA ALA A 99 15.07 0.19 -5.02
C ALA A 99 16.02 -0.92 -5.50
N GLY A 100 15.55 -2.18 -5.63
CA GLY A 100 16.38 -3.31 -6.00
C GLY A 100 17.35 -3.76 -4.91
N VAL A 101 17.10 -3.36 -3.65
CA VAL A 101 17.93 -3.79 -2.52
C VAL A 101 17.53 -5.23 -2.17
N PRO A 102 18.47 -6.19 -2.15
CA PRO A 102 18.17 -7.56 -1.78
C PRO A 102 17.64 -7.61 -0.34
N VAL A 103 16.41 -8.10 -0.17
CA VAL A 103 15.84 -8.36 1.14
C VAL A 103 16.51 -9.63 1.66
N ALA A 104 17.46 -9.48 2.58
CA ALA A 104 18.05 -10.61 3.30
C ALA A 104 16.96 -11.24 4.18
N ILE A 105 16.37 -12.33 3.69
CA ILE A 105 15.49 -13.18 4.48
C ILE A 105 16.43 -14.02 5.36
N ASN A 106 16.67 -13.58 6.60
CA ASN A 106 17.38 -14.40 7.57
C ASN A 106 16.42 -15.50 8.03
N GLU A 107 16.51 -16.67 7.40
CA GLU A 107 16.01 -17.91 7.99
C GLU A 107 16.87 -18.21 9.22
N LYS A 108 16.22 -18.35 10.38
CA LYS A 108 16.81 -18.87 11.60
C LYS A 108 16.03 -20.10 12.02
#